data_AF-A0A1Y5F9R8-F1
#
_entry.id   AF-A0A1Y5F9R8-F1
#
_cell.length_a   1.000
_cell.length_b   1.000
_cell.length_c   1.000
_cell.angle_alpha   90.00
_cell.angle_beta   90.00
_cell.angle_gamma   90.00
#
_symmetry.space_group_name_H-M   'P 1'
#
loop_
_entity.id
_entity.type
_entity.pdbx_description
1 polymer ?
#
loop_
_entity_poly.entity_id
_entity_poly.type
_entity_poly.pdbx_seq_one_letter_code
_entity_poly.pdbx_strand_id
1 'polypeptide(L)'
;MKKFLMIISLVLMSSTNAAEFLSSTEQATVLEEIDNICGDTWCEGDFDFSFNEIKCDSESSVCEIEMELFEGCYEEDESLCNETIYSGTCSIGKLAKYSDLVDESRRWRSLNDDFYFRLSDCITELEEEAYSIFDF
;
A
#
# COMPACT_ATOMS: atom_id res chain seq x y z
N MET A 1 29.22 2.41 55.67
CA MET A 1 29.46 2.22 54.22
C MET A 1 28.10 1.97 53.57
N LYS A 2 27.52 2.99 52.92
CA LYS A 2 26.17 2.91 52.32
C LYS A 2 26.26 2.21 50.98
N LYS A 3 25.53 1.11 50.84
CA LYS A 3 25.39 0.35 49.58
C LYS A 3 24.45 1.12 48.65
N PHE A 4 24.95 1.51 47.48
CA PHE A 4 24.11 1.98 46.37
C PHE A 4 23.61 0.75 45.61
N LEU A 5 22.29 0.50 45.69
CA LEU A 5 21.58 -0.41 44.80
C LEU A 5 21.22 0.38 43.54
N MET A 6 21.91 0.09 42.44
CA MET A 6 21.59 0.63 41.12
C MET A 6 20.47 -0.23 40.53
N ILE A 7 19.27 0.33 40.40
CA ILE A 7 18.13 -0.31 39.72
C ILE A 7 18.27 0.01 38.23
N ILE A 8 18.57 -1.01 37.43
CA ILE A 8 18.56 -0.93 35.97
C ILE A 8 17.11 -1.14 35.53
N SER A 9 16.44 -0.07 35.11
CA SER A 9 15.14 -0.15 34.43
C SER A 9 15.35 -0.72 33.03
N LEU A 10 15.01 -1.99 32.86
CA LEU A 10 14.94 -2.65 31.57
C LEU A 10 13.64 -2.21 30.88
N VAL A 11 13.73 -1.25 29.96
CA VAL A 11 12.61 -0.86 29.10
C VAL A 11 12.48 -1.95 28.04
N LEU A 12 11.50 -2.84 28.22
CA LEU A 12 11.09 -3.79 27.20
C LEU A 12 10.32 -3.01 26.12
N MET A 13 10.96 -2.77 24.99
CA MET A 13 10.26 -2.36 23.77
C MET A 13 9.44 -3.56 23.30
N SER A 14 8.16 -3.59 23.65
CA SER A 14 7.19 -4.51 23.08
C SER A 14 7.00 -4.12 21.62
N SER A 15 7.59 -4.87 20.68
CA SER A 15 7.19 -4.83 19.28
C SER A 15 5.78 -5.39 19.21
N THR A 16 4.78 -4.51 19.23
CA THR A 16 3.40 -4.83 18.88
C THR A 16 3.44 -5.28 17.42
N ASN A 17 3.47 -6.59 17.21
CA ASN A 17 3.09 -7.14 15.91
C ASN A 17 1.61 -6.77 15.79
N ALA A 18 1.31 -5.84 14.89
CA ALA A 18 -0.04 -5.56 14.43
C ALA A 18 -0.72 -6.90 14.11
N ALA A 19 -1.94 -7.08 14.59
CA ALA A 19 -2.65 -8.33 14.43
C ALA A 19 -3.20 -8.37 13.00
N GLU A 20 -2.40 -8.88 12.06
CA GLU A 20 -2.76 -9.02 10.65
C GLU A 20 -4.00 -9.91 10.46
N PHE A 21 -5.04 -9.43 9.78
CA PHE A 21 -6.23 -10.26 9.48
C PHE A 21 -6.19 -10.93 8.11
N LEU A 22 -5.36 -10.46 7.18
CA LEU A 22 -5.18 -11.12 5.89
C LEU A 22 -4.14 -12.24 6.00
N SER A 23 -4.50 -13.42 5.52
CA SER A 23 -3.50 -14.42 5.19
C SER A 23 -2.62 -13.96 4.02
N SER A 24 -1.43 -14.52 3.88
CA SER A 24 -0.54 -14.20 2.75
C SER A 24 -1.18 -14.48 1.38
N THR A 25 -2.09 -15.45 1.29
CA THR A 25 -2.84 -15.73 0.06
C THR A 25 -3.89 -14.65 -0.21
N GLU A 26 -4.56 -14.14 0.82
CA GLU A 26 -5.50 -13.03 0.68
C GLU A 26 -4.77 -11.73 0.31
N GLN A 27 -3.61 -11.44 0.92
CA GLN A 27 -2.78 -10.29 0.53
C GLN A 27 -2.41 -10.34 -0.95
N ALA A 28 -1.88 -11.48 -1.42
CA ALA A 28 -1.54 -11.68 -2.82
C ALA A 28 -2.75 -11.54 -3.74
N THR A 29 -3.93 -11.98 -3.28
CA THR A 29 -5.18 -11.83 -4.04
C THR A 29 -5.62 -10.38 -4.13
N VAL A 30 -5.56 -9.61 -3.03
CA VAL A 30 -5.92 -8.19 -3.06
C VAL A 30 -5.00 -7.43 -4.03
N LEU A 31 -3.69 -7.66 -3.96
CA LEU A 31 -2.71 -7.04 -4.85
C LEU A 31 -2.97 -7.41 -6.33
N GLU A 32 -3.28 -8.68 -6.62
CA GLU A 32 -3.66 -9.11 -7.98
C GLU A 32 -4.90 -8.36 -8.49
N GLU A 33 -5.92 -8.16 -7.65
CA GLU A 33 -7.13 -7.44 -8.04
C GLU A 33 -6.91 -5.93 -8.19
N ILE A 34 -5.98 -5.34 -7.41
CA ILE A 34 -5.52 -3.95 -7.59
C ILE A 34 -4.80 -3.82 -8.95
N ASP A 35 -3.85 -4.71 -9.25
CA ASP A 35 -3.11 -4.71 -10.52
C ASP A 35 -4.04 -4.85 -11.73
N ASN A 36 -5.03 -5.75 -11.64
CA ASN A 36 -6.03 -5.97 -12.70
C ASN A 36 -6.84 -4.71 -13.01
N ILE A 37 -7.09 -3.84 -12.02
CA ILE A 37 -7.83 -2.59 -12.19
C ILE A 37 -6.93 -1.46 -12.66
N CYS A 38 -5.66 -1.46 -12.24
CA CYS A 38 -4.76 -0.35 -12.57
C CYS A 38 -4.64 -0.15 -14.07
N GLY A 39 -4.50 -1.23 -14.84
CA GLY A 39 -4.42 -1.18 -16.31
C GLY A 39 -5.63 -0.57 -17.02
N ASP A 40 -6.80 -0.51 -16.36
CA ASP A 40 -8.04 0.04 -16.94
C ASP A 40 -8.36 1.46 -16.42
N THR A 41 -7.65 1.96 -15.40
CA THR A 41 -8.04 3.19 -14.68
C THR A 41 -6.84 4.06 -14.28
N TRP A 42 -6.10 3.68 -13.24
CA TRP A 42 -5.04 4.52 -12.66
C TRP A 42 -3.76 4.53 -13.50
N CYS A 43 -3.34 3.38 -14.01
CA CYS A 43 -2.10 3.21 -14.79
C CYS A 43 -2.22 3.73 -16.24
N GLU A 44 -3.34 4.34 -16.65
CA GLU A 44 -3.45 5.03 -17.94
C GLU A 44 -3.01 6.52 -17.87
N GLY A 45 -2.63 6.99 -16.67
CA GLY A 45 -2.21 8.37 -16.41
C GLY A 45 -0.74 8.67 -16.75
N ASP A 46 -0.19 9.71 -16.11
CA ASP A 46 1.19 10.19 -16.33
C ASP A 46 2.23 9.31 -15.60
N PHE A 47 1.79 8.44 -14.69
CA PHE A 47 2.65 7.56 -13.91
C PHE A 47 2.34 6.08 -14.17
N ASP A 48 3.40 5.27 -14.16
CA ASP A 48 3.28 3.84 -13.94
C ASP A 48 3.22 3.57 -12.42
N PHE A 49 2.55 2.47 -12.04
CA PHE A 49 2.35 2.09 -10.64
C PHE A 49 2.86 0.68 -10.36
N SER A 50 3.44 0.49 -9.18
CA SER A 50 3.73 -0.83 -8.60
C SER A 50 3.11 -0.93 -7.21
N PHE A 51 2.23 -1.90 -6.98
CA PHE A 51 1.62 -2.17 -5.69
C PHE A 51 2.40 -3.28 -4.99
N ASN A 52 3.19 -2.90 -3.98
CA ASN A 52 4.27 -3.74 -3.47
C ASN A 52 3.82 -4.59 -2.27
N GLU A 53 3.04 -4.01 -1.36
CA GLU A 53 2.63 -4.70 -0.14
C GLU A 53 1.28 -4.19 0.36
N ILE A 54 0.49 -5.08 0.98
CA ILE A 54 -0.66 -4.72 1.77
C ILE A 54 -0.58 -5.37 3.16
N LYS A 55 -0.74 -4.56 4.19
CA LYS A 55 -0.81 -4.98 5.60
C LYS A 55 -2.09 -4.49 6.22
N CYS A 56 -2.85 -5.33 6.90
CA CYS A 56 -4.12 -4.97 7.50
C CYS A 56 -4.19 -5.31 9.00
N ASP A 57 -4.16 -4.27 9.84
CA ASP A 57 -4.22 -4.45 11.29
C ASP A 57 -5.66 -4.57 11.79
N SER A 58 -5.96 -5.69 12.45
CA SER A 58 -7.30 -5.98 12.98
C SER A 58 -7.67 -5.16 14.22
N GLU A 59 -6.70 -4.62 14.96
CA GLU A 59 -6.99 -3.81 16.16
C GLU A 59 -7.47 -2.40 15.79
N SER A 60 -6.79 -1.78 14.85
CA SER A 60 -7.10 -0.44 14.32
C SER A 60 -8.10 -0.47 13.16
N SER A 61 -8.31 -1.65 12.55
CA SER A 61 -9.09 -1.81 11.32
C SER A 61 -8.58 -0.91 10.19
N VAL A 62 -7.26 -0.87 10.01
CA VAL A 62 -6.57 -0.07 8.98
C VAL A 62 -5.77 -1.01 8.10
N CYS A 63 -5.86 -0.83 6.78
CA CYS A 63 -4.95 -1.42 5.82
C CYS A 63 -4.00 -0.37 5.25
N GLU A 64 -2.71 -0.69 5.24
CA GLU A 64 -1.66 0.09 4.60
C GLU A 64 -1.27 -0.59 3.30
N ILE A 65 -1.34 0.14 2.19
CA ILE A 65 -0.89 -0.31 0.87
C ILE A 65 0.35 0.49 0.52
N GLU A 66 1.49 -0.19 0.42
CA GLU A 66 2.75 0.39 -0.02
C GLU A 66 2.81 0.31 -1.56
N MET A 67 3.09 1.44 -2.21
CA MET A 67 3.15 1.51 -3.66
C MET A 67 4.25 2.46 -4.13
N GLU A 68 4.62 2.32 -5.40
CA GLU A 68 5.57 3.19 -6.09
C GLU A 68 4.90 3.77 -7.33
N LEU A 69 5.06 5.08 -7.50
CA LEU A 69 4.74 5.81 -8.72
C LEU A 69 6.06 6.09 -9.42
N PHE A 70 6.13 5.79 -10.70
CA PHE A 70 7.35 6.03 -11.47
C PHE A 70 7.07 6.52 -12.87
N GLU A 71 7.99 7.33 -13.37
CA GLU A 71 8.00 7.80 -14.75
C GLU A 71 9.35 7.41 -15.35
N GLY A 72 9.29 6.59 -16.41
CA GLY A 72 10.43 6.22 -17.22
C GLY A 72 10.53 7.08 -18.47
N CYS A 73 11.72 7.61 -18.77
CA CYS A 73 12.00 8.09 -20.12
C CYS A 73 12.57 6.96 -20.97
N TYR A 74 12.09 6.81 -22.20
CA TYR A 74 12.60 5.81 -23.15
C TYR A 74 13.35 6.49 -24.29
N GLU A 75 14.54 6.01 -24.61
CA GLU A 75 15.28 6.40 -25.82
C GLU A 75 14.65 5.77 -27.08
N GLU A 76 15.12 6.19 -28.26
CA GLU A 76 14.63 5.68 -29.55
C GLU A 76 14.80 4.16 -29.72
N ASP A 77 15.68 3.53 -28.95
CA ASP A 77 15.92 2.09 -28.95
C ASP A 77 15.12 1.33 -27.87
N GLU A 78 14.12 1.98 -27.27
CA GLU A 78 13.28 1.49 -26.17
C GLU A 78 14.07 1.21 -24.87
N SER A 79 15.33 1.67 -24.77
CA SER A 79 16.07 1.62 -23.51
C SER A 79 15.61 2.72 -22.55
N LEU A 80 15.48 2.36 -21.27
CA LEU A 80 15.14 3.29 -20.20
C LEU A 80 16.32 4.25 -19.96
N CYS A 81 16.15 5.53 -20.28
CA CYS A 81 17.20 6.54 -20.06
C CYS A 81 17.28 7.01 -18.61
N ASN A 82 16.14 7.07 -17.91
CA ASN A 82 16.05 7.42 -16.51
C ASN A 82 14.71 6.95 -15.94
N GLU A 83 14.70 6.66 -14.65
CA GLU A 83 13.49 6.32 -13.88
C GLU A 83 13.51 7.13 -12.61
N THR A 84 12.47 7.92 -12.39
CA THR A 84 12.25 8.59 -11.11
C THR A 84 11.16 7.83 -10.39
N ILE A 85 11.38 7.51 -9.12
CA ILE A 85 10.45 6.72 -8.30
C ILE A 85 10.03 7.57 -7.10
N TYR A 86 8.74 7.61 -6.83
CA TYR A 86 8.16 8.10 -5.59
C TYR A 86 7.43 6.96 -4.89
N SER A 87 7.87 6.63 -3.68
CA SER A 87 7.23 5.63 -2.84
C SER A 87 6.18 6.28 -1.94
N GLY A 88 4.95 5.79 -2.00
CA GLY A 88 3.82 6.26 -1.22
C GLY A 88 3.21 5.14 -0.37
N THR A 89 2.37 5.53 0.59
CA THR A 89 1.59 4.57 1.38
C THR A 89 0.16 5.07 1.55
N CYS A 90 -0.79 4.24 1.16
CA CYS A 90 -2.21 4.49 1.39
C CYS A 90 -2.69 3.83 2.67
N SER A 91 -3.14 4.63 3.65
CA SER A 91 -3.71 4.14 4.91
C SER A 91 -5.24 4.22 4.90
N ILE A 92 -5.90 3.08 4.74
CA ILE A 92 -7.35 2.97 4.56
C ILE A 92 -7.99 2.33 5.80
N GLY A 93 -8.71 3.14 6.60
CA GLY A 93 -9.37 2.67 7.83
C GLY A 93 -10.70 1.93 7.64
N LYS A 94 -11.33 1.49 8.73
CA LYS A 94 -12.63 0.78 8.73
C LYS A 94 -12.67 -0.49 7.86
N LEU A 95 -11.53 -1.15 7.69
CA LEU A 95 -11.41 -2.45 7.02
C LEU A 95 -11.08 -3.49 8.10
N ALA A 96 -11.94 -4.50 8.28
CA ALA A 96 -11.81 -5.45 9.40
C ALA A 96 -11.79 -6.91 8.96
N LYS A 97 -12.03 -7.19 7.67
CA LYS A 97 -12.08 -8.54 7.10
C LYS A 97 -11.82 -8.48 5.60
N TYR A 98 -11.40 -9.61 5.03
CA TYR A 98 -11.09 -9.74 3.60
C TYR A 98 -12.21 -9.26 2.66
N SER A 99 -13.47 -9.54 3.00
CA SER A 99 -14.63 -9.09 2.20
C SER A 99 -14.84 -7.57 2.16
N ASP A 100 -14.12 -6.81 2.99
CA ASP A 100 -14.13 -5.35 2.91
C ASP A 100 -13.20 -4.83 1.80
N LEU A 101 -12.32 -5.69 1.26
CA LEU A 101 -11.36 -5.35 0.20
C LEU A 101 -11.73 -5.96 -1.14
N VAL A 102 -12.26 -7.19 -1.14
CA VAL A 102 -12.55 -7.97 -2.35
C VAL A 102 -13.96 -8.52 -2.29
N ASP A 103 -14.72 -8.32 -3.38
CA ASP A 103 -15.98 -8.99 -3.63
C ASP A 103 -15.72 -10.25 -4.47
N GLU A 104 -16.09 -11.42 -3.94
CA GLU A 104 -15.84 -12.71 -4.59
C GLU A 104 -17.11 -13.56 -4.72
N SER A 105 -17.25 -14.21 -5.88
CA SER A 105 -18.24 -15.21 -6.19
C SER A 105 -17.58 -16.42 -6.87
N ARG A 106 -18.37 -17.46 -7.15
CA ARG A 106 -17.87 -18.68 -7.83
C ARG A 106 -17.30 -18.46 -9.24
N ARG A 107 -17.53 -17.29 -9.85
CA ARG A 107 -17.20 -17.03 -11.27
C ARG A 107 -16.54 -15.68 -11.51
N TRP A 108 -16.43 -14.85 -10.48
CA TRP A 108 -15.89 -13.50 -10.61
C TRP A 108 -15.32 -13.09 -9.26
N ARG A 109 -14.30 -12.24 -9.33
CA ARG A 109 -13.60 -11.61 -8.22
C ARG A 109 -13.29 -10.19 -8.69
N SER A 110 -13.44 -9.22 -7.80
CA SER A 110 -13.11 -7.82 -8.05
C SER A 110 -12.84 -7.13 -6.72
N LEU A 111 -12.22 -5.94 -6.75
CA LEU A 111 -12.21 -5.11 -5.55
C LEU A 111 -13.63 -4.78 -5.10
N ASN A 112 -13.81 -4.67 -3.79
CA ASN A 112 -15.02 -4.13 -3.22
C ASN A 112 -15.14 -2.65 -3.59
N ASP A 113 -16.33 -2.20 -4.01
CA ASP A 113 -16.55 -0.84 -4.50
C ASP A 113 -16.11 0.25 -3.49
N ASP A 114 -16.41 0.09 -2.19
CA ASP A 114 -16.02 1.09 -1.17
C ASP A 114 -14.50 1.16 -1.02
N PHE A 115 -13.83 0.00 -1.03
CA PHE A 115 -12.38 -0.06 -0.99
C PHE A 115 -11.75 0.57 -2.24
N TYR A 116 -12.28 0.25 -3.43
CA TYR A 116 -11.82 0.81 -4.70
C TYR A 116 -11.87 2.34 -4.70
N PHE A 117 -12.99 2.95 -4.31
CA PHE A 117 -13.10 4.42 -4.31
C PHE A 117 -12.15 5.08 -3.32
N ARG A 118 -11.98 4.48 -2.14
CA ARG A 118 -11.10 5.04 -1.10
C ARG A 118 -9.63 4.87 -1.41
N LEU A 119 -9.27 3.78 -2.09
CA LEU A 119 -7.93 3.60 -2.64
C LEU A 119 -7.68 4.59 -3.77
N SER A 120 -8.67 4.80 -4.65
CA SER A 120 -8.58 5.80 -5.73
C SER A 120 -8.34 7.20 -5.18
N ASP A 121 -9.10 7.62 -4.17
CA ASP A 121 -8.93 8.94 -3.54
C ASP A 121 -7.49 9.10 -2.99
N CYS A 122 -6.96 8.06 -2.35
CA CYS A 122 -5.59 8.09 -1.85
C CYS A 122 -4.53 8.11 -2.96
N ILE A 123 -4.72 7.32 -4.03
CA ILE A 123 -3.83 7.33 -5.19
C ILE A 123 -3.76 8.74 -5.80
N THR A 124 -4.91 9.41 -5.96
CA THR A 124 -4.94 10.80 -6.44
C THR A 124 -4.14 11.75 -5.54
N GLU A 125 -4.21 11.61 -4.21
CA GLU A 125 -3.38 12.39 -3.30
C GLU A 125 -1.88 12.10 -3.49
N LEU A 126 -1.50 10.83 -3.67
CA LEU A 126 -0.11 10.44 -3.95
C LEU A 126 0.39 10.95 -5.30
N GLU A 127 -0.46 10.96 -6.33
CA GLU A 127 -0.14 11.56 -7.63
C GLU A 127 0.12 13.06 -7.49
N GLU A 128 -0.72 13.80 -6.76
CA GLU A 128 -0.49 15.23 -6.49
C GLU A 128 0.85 15.50 -5.79
N GLU A 129 1.22 14.63 -4.84
CA GLU A 129 2.54 14.68 -4.20
C GLU A 129 3.68 14.36 -5.18
N ALA A 130 3.51 13.33 -6.00
CA ALA A 130 4.48 12.94 -7.02
C ALA A 130 4.69 14.07 -8.05
N TYR A 131 3.63 14.70 -8.58
CA TYR A 131 3.77 15.82 -9.51
C TYR A 131 4.65 16.95 -8.95
N SER A 132 4.58 17.21 -7.64
CA SER A 132 5.40 18.23 -6.98
C SER A 132 6.90 17.88 -6.88
N ILE A 133 7.25 16.60 -7.05
CA ILE A 133 8.61 16.07 -6.96
C ILE A 133 9.21 15.88 -8.35
N PHE A 134 8.42 15.44 -9.32
CA PHE A 134 8.86 15.13 -10.68
C PHE A 134 9.01 16.37 -11.58
N ASP A 135 8.76 17.58 -11.05
CA ASP A 135 8.95 18.87 -11.74
C ASP A 135 8.09 19.01 -13.03
N PHE A 136 6.86 18.47 -13.01
CA PHE A 136 5.85 18.68 -14.05
C PHE A 136 5.33 20.15 -14.09
#